data_AF-A0A349BKT8-F1
#
_entry.id   AF-A0A349BKT8-F1
#
_cell.length_a   1.000
_cell.length_b   1.000
_cell.length_c   1.000
_cell.angle_alpha   90.00
_cell.angle_beta   90.00
_cell.angle_gamma   90.00
#
_symmetry.space_group_name_H-M   'P 1'
#
loop_
_entity.id
_entity.type
_entity.pdbx_description
1 polymer ?
#
loop_
_entity_poly.entity_id
_entity_poly.type
_entity_poly.pdbx_seq_one_letter_code
_entity_poly.pdbx_strand_id
1 'polypeptide(L)'
;MADFWEIPALWPGSTVFIIGGGVSLLKQDLSLIHNHRVVGVNQAYKLGPWIDACWFGDKGWYEENLPAISKYGGLIATCAATLPEQRKARVKYVGRSKPSGIEVKRRNGIAWNGNSGASAI
;
A
#
# COMPACT_ATOMS: atom_id res chain seq x y z
N MET A 1 1.06 -5.07 21.86
CA MET A 1 0.49 -4.37 20.68
C MET A 1 1.67 -4.05 19.78
N ALA A 2 1.59 -4.31 18.47
CA ALA A 2 2.69 -3.91 17.59
C ALA A 2 2.71 -2.38 17.51
N ASP A 3 3.86 -1.76 17.75
CA ASP A 3 4.02 -0.33 17.53
C ASP A 3 3.73 -0.01 16.06
N PHE A 4 2.86 0.96 15.81
CA PHE A 4 2.58 1.40 14.44
C PHE A 4 3.82 2.05 13.83
N TRP A 5 4.01 1.83 12.54
CA TRP A 5 5.09 2.43 11.78
C TRP A 5 4.85 3.95 11.67
N GLU A 6 5.79 4.74 12.18
CA GLU A 6 5.87 6.17 11.91
C GLU A 6 6.33 6.38 10.46
N ILE A 7 5.40 6.79 9.58
CA ILE A 7 5.65 6.93 8.15
C ILE A 7 6.57 8.15 7.92
N PRO A 8 7.79 7.96 7.40
CA PRO A 8 8.65 9.06 7.01
C PRO A 8 8.15 9.71 5.71
N ALA A 9 8.60 10.91 5.40
CA ALA A 9 8.40 11.49 4.07
C ALA A 9 9.28 10.71 3.06
N LEU A 10 8.70 9.71 2.38
CA LEU A 10 9.44 8.79 1.51
C LEU A 10 10.00 9.48 0.25
N TRP A 11 9.21 10.35 -0.38
CA TRP A 11 9.55 10.98 -1.66
C TRP A 11 9.23 12.49 -1.67
N PRO A 12 9.93 13.30 -0.85
CA PRO A 12 9.68 14.73 -0.79
C PRO A 12 9.89 15.38 -2.16
N GLY A 13 8.95 16.24 -2.57
CA GLY A 13 9.01 16.97 -3.85
C GLY A 13 8.78 16.12 -5.11
N SER A 14 8.48 14.83 -4.98
CA SER A 14 8.20 13.96 -6.12
C SER A 14 6.70 13.88 -6.43
N THR A 15 6.36 13.78 -7.72
CA THR A 15 5.02 13.33 -8.14
C THR A 15 4.92 11.82 -7.91
N VAL A 16 3.86 11.41 -7.20
CA VAL A 16 3.58 10.01 -6.89
C VAL A 16 2.28 9.59 -7.59
N PHE A 17 2.31 8.45 -8.26
CA PHE A 17 1.14 7.83 -8.87
C PHE A 17 0.61 6.71 -7.96
N ILE A 18 -0.71 6.65 -7.80
CA ILE A 18 -1.39 5.57 -7.09
C ILE A 18 -2.18 4.76 -8.10
N ILE A 19 -1.94 3.46 -8.16
CA ILE A 19 -2.54 2.57 -9.16
C ILE A 19 -3.37 1.50 -8.46
N GLY A 20 -4.66 1.45 -8.79
CA GLY A 20 -5.57 0.38 -8.38
C GLY A 20 -5.35 -0.93 -9.13
N GLY A 21 -6.15 -1.96 -8.85
CA GLY A 21 -6.11 -3.24 -9.60
C GLY A 21 -7.26 -3.44 -10.60
N GLY A 22 -7.98 -2.38 -10.95
CA GLY A 22 -9.21 -2.47 -11.74
C GLY A 22 -8.99 -2.73 -13.23
N VAL A 23 -10.00 -3.30 -13.90
CA VAL A 23 -9.98 -3.61 -15.35
C VAL A 23 -9.76 -2.39 -16.24
N SER A 24 -10.03 -1.17 -15.74
CA SER A 24 -9.77 0.08 -16.45
C SER A 24 -8.29 0.28 -16.80
N LEU A 25 -7.37 -0.35 -16.08
CA LEU A 25 -5.93 -0.29 -16.34
C LEU A 25 -5.49 -1.03 -17.60
N LEU A 26 -6.24 -2.04 -18.04
CA LEU A 26 -5.86 -2.89 -19.17
C LEU A 26 -5.75 -2.13 -20.49
N LYS A 27 -6.30 -0.91 -20.55
CA LYS A 27 -6.31 -0.05 -21.74
C LYS A 27 -5.40 1.17 -21.61
N GLN A 28 -4.64 1.28 -20.53
CA GLN A 28 -3.77 2.44 -20.27
C GLN A 28 -2.33 2.11 -20.64
N ASP A 29 -1.63 3.08 -21.22
CA ASP A 29 -0.18 3.01 -21.38
C ASP A 29 0.51 3.43 -20.07
N LEU A 30 0.94 2.43 -19.30
CA LEU A 30 1.61 2.65 -18.01
C LEU A 30 3.10 2.95 -18.17
N SER A 31 3.69 2.80 -19.37
CA SER A 31 5.10 3.06 -19.58
C SER A 31 5.49 4.51 -19.26
N LEU A 32 4.54 5.43 -19.41
CA LEU A 32 4.68 6.85 -19.11
C LEU A 32 5.00 7.15 -17.64
N ILE A 33 4.69 6.23 -16.73
CA ILE A 33 4.89 6.42 -15.28
C ILE A 33 5.94 5.48 -14.69
N HIS A 34 6.60 4.65 -15.49
CA HIS A 34 7.63 3.70 -15.01
C HIS A 34 8.85 4.40 -14.37
N ASN A 35 9.11 5.66 -14.73
CA ASN A 35 10.21 6.46 -14.18
C ASN A 35 9.77 7.40 -13.03
N HIS A 36 8.54 7.25 -12.55
CA HIS A 36 8.00 8.00 -11.41
C HIS A 36 7.90 7.13 -10.16
N ARG A 37 7.50 7.76 -9.05
CA ARG A 37 7.19 7.03 -7.81
C ARG A 37 5.79 6.45 -7.89
N VAL A 38 5.65 5.17 -7.58
CA VAL A 38 4.39 4.45 -7.78
C VAL A 38 4.02 3.59 -6.59
N VAL A 39 2.79 3.81 -6.10
CA VAL A 39 2.14 2.97 -5.09
C VAL A 39 1.09 2.09 -5.77
N GLY A 40 1.30 0.78 -5.74
CA GLY A 40 0.34 -0.21 -6.20
C GLY A 40 -0.61 -0.63 -5.08
N VAL A 41 -1.91 -0.52 -5.30
CA VAL A 41 -2.95 -1.00 -4.39
C VAL A 41 -3.33 -2.44 -4.74
N ASN A 42 -3.30 -3.33 -3.73
CA ASN A 42 -3.56 -4.76 -3.86
C ASN A 42 -2.73 -5.34 -5.04
N GLN A 43 -3.35 -5.95 -6.05
CA GLN A 43 -2.65 -6.67 -7.13
C GLN A 43 -1.77 -5.79 -8.03
N ALA A 44 -1.88 -4.47 -7.96
CA ALA A 44 -1.10 -3.57 -8.82
C ALA A 44 0.42 -3.68 -8.61
N TYR A 45 0.90 -4.16 -7.45
CA TYR A 45 2.34 -4.40 -7.24
C TYR A 45 2.93 -5.44 -8.23
N LYS A 46 2.08 -6.27 -8.84
CA LYS A 46 2.49 -7.29 -9.82
C LYS A 46 2.74 -6.73 -11.21
N LEU A 47 2.41 -5.46 -11.46
CA LEU A 47 2.59 -4.82 -12.78
C LEU A 47 4.05 -4.71 -13.20
N GLY A 48 4.98 -4.70 -12.25
CA GLY A 48 6.41 -4.77 -12.55
C GLY A 48 7.29 -4.25 -11.42
N PRO A 49 8.62 -4.34 -11.60
CA PRO A 49 9.59 -3.85 -10.62
C PRO A 49 9.61 -2.33 -10.47
N TRP A 50 8.93 -1.59 -11.35
CA TRP A 50 8.78 -0.13 -11.31
C TRP A 50 7.73 0.34 -10.27
N ILE A 51 7.03 -0.57 -9.61
CA ILE A 51 6.15 -0.25 -8.49
C ILE A 51 6.97 -0.18 -7.21
N ASP A 52 7.11 0.99 -6.60
CA ASP A 52 7.95 1.19 -5.40
C ASP A 52 7.33 0.64 -4.10
N ALA A 53 5.99 0.70 -3.98
CA ALA A 53 5.28 0.24 -2.78
C ALA A 53 3.98 -0.53 -3.09
N CYS A 54 3.65 -1.49 -2.22
CA CYS A 54 2.38 -2.19 -2.18
C CYS A 54 1.58 -1.76 -0.95
N TRP A 55 0.35 -1.30 -1.18
CA TRP A 55 -0.63 -0.99 -0.15
C TRP A 55 -1.80 -1.97 -0.18
N PHE A 56 -2.20 -2.47 0.99
CA PHE A 56 -3.40 -3.29 1.17
C PHE A 56 -3.98 -3.13 2.58
N GLY A 57 -5.29 -3.32 2.76
CA GLY A 57 -5.92 -3.33 4.09
C GLY A 57 -6.66 -4.60 4.46
N ASP A 58 -6.63 -5.63 3.60
CA ASP A 58 -7.33 -6.89 3.79
C ASP A 58 -6.37 -8.05 4.13
N LYS A 59 -6.69 -8.80 5.19
CA LYS A 59 -5.90 -9.95 5.64
C LYS A 59 -6.01 -11.14 4.69
N GLY A 60 -7.23 -11.47 4.23
CA GLY A 60 -7.47 -12.63 3.35
C GLY A 60 -6.71 -12.48 2.03
N TRP A 61 -6.78 -11.31 1.43
CA TRP A 61 -6.00 -10.96 0.25
C TRP A 61 -4.50 -11.17 0.46
N TYR A 62 -3.95 -10.73 1.59
CA TYR A 62 -2.52 -10.92 1.89
C TYR A 62 -2.15 -12.40 2.06
N GLU A 63 -3.03 -13.20 2.69
CA GLU A 63 -2.83 -14.63 2.86
C GLU A 63 -2.84 -15.37 1.52
N GLU A 64 -3.81 -15.06 0.66
CA GLU A 64 -3.91 -15.60 -0.70
C GLU A 64 -2.72 -15.23 -1.59
N ASN A 65 -2.17 -14.03 -1.41
CA ASN A 65 -1.08 -13.51 -2.25
C ASN A 65 0.31 -13.68 -1.63
N LEU A 66 0.42 -14.37 -0.50
CA LEU A 66 1.68 -14.54 0.24
C LEU A 66 2.84 -15.06 -0.63
N PRO A 67 2.67 -16.08 -1.50
CA PRO A 67 3.79 -16.60 -2.30
C PRO A 67 4.36 -15.57 -3.28
N ALA A 68 3.53 -14.64 -3.77
CA ALA A 68 3.95 -13.61 -4.71
C ALA A 68 4.48 -12.37 -3.99
N ILE A 69 3.78 -11.88 -2.95
CA ILE A 69 4.20 -10.68 -2.22
C ILE A 69 5.46 -10.93 -1.38
N SER A 70 5.73 -12.17 -0.98
CA SER A 70 7.00 -12.54 -0.33
C SER A 70 8.23 -12.41 -1.26
N LYS A 71 8.03 -12.31 -2.58
CA LYS A 71 9.09 -12.06 -3.57
C LYS A 71 9.21 -10.59 -3.95
N TYR A 72 8.22 -9.76 -3.61
CA TYR A 72 8.15 -8.37 -4.03
C TYR A 72 9.17 -7.48 -3.29
N GLY A 73 10.17 -6.97 -4.00
CA GLY A 73 11.30 -6.22 -3.39
C GLY A 73 10.97 -4.84 -2.84
N GLY A 74 9.80 -4.28 -3.13
CA GLY A 74 9.39 -2.94 -2.69
C GLY A 74 8.86 -2.87 -1.26
N LEU A 75 8.45 -1.66 -0.86
CA LEU A 75 7.83 -1.42 0.45
C LEU A 75 6.47 -2.11 0.52
N ILE A 76 6.18 -2.79 1.62
CA ILE A 76 4.85 -3.38 1.87
C ILE A 76 4.25 -2.71 3.10
N ALA A 77 3.09 -2.08 2.94
CA ALA A 77 2.41 -1.38 4.03
C ALA A 77 0.93 -1.79 4.12
N THR A 78 0.40 -1.84 5.35
CA THR A 78 -0.97 -2.24 5.62
C THR A 78 -1.60 -1.54 6.81
N CYS A 79 -2.94 -1.42 6.80
CA CYS A 79 -3.74 -1.11 7.99
C CYS A 79 -4.64 -2.26 8.43
N ALA A 80 -4.37 -3.49 7.99
CA ALA A 80 -5.08 -4.68 8.47
C ALA A 80 -4.82 -4.86 9.98
N ALA A 81 -5.90 -4.95 10.76
CA ALA A 81 -5.82 -4.98 12.22
C ALA A 81 -5.01 -6.16 12.78
N THR A 82 -4.97 -7.28 12.05
CA THR A 82 -4.19 -8.45 12.44
C THR A 82 -3.55 -9.13 11.24
N LEU A 83 -2.25 -9.38 11.34
CA LEU A 83 -1.50 -10.37 10.55
C LEU A 83 -0.65 -11.18 11.54
N PRO A 84 -0.36 -12.47 11.28
CA PRO A 84 0.47 -13.28 12.17
C PRO A 84 1.84 -12.65 12.45
N GLU A 85 2.34 -12.75 13.69
CA GLU A 85 3.63 -12.18 14.15
C GLU A 85 4.81 -12.50 13.23
N GLN A 86 4.86 -13.73 12.71
CA GLN A 86 5.90 -14.22 11.82
C GLN A 86 5.99 -13.42 10.50
N ARG A 87 4.96 -12.63 10.18
CA ARG A 87 4.85 -11.84 8.94
C ARG A 87 5.10 -10.35 9.16
N LYS A 88 5.41 -9.93 10.39
CA LYS A 88 5.56 -8.51 10.75
C LYS A 88 6.90 -7.89 10.41
N ALA A 89 7.96 -8.68 10.25
CA ALA A 89 9.30 -8.11 10.02
C ALA A 89 9.40 -7.30 8.71
N ARG A 90 8.70 -7.73 7.64
CA ARG A 90 8.74 -7.07 6.32
C ARG A 90 7.60 -6.09 6.06
N VAL A 91 6.46 -6.29 6.72
CA VAL A 91 5.24 -5.50 6.48
C VAL A 91 5.17 -4.35 7.48
N LYS A 92 5.00 -3.12 6.99
CA LYS A 92 4.79 -1.95 7.83
C LYS A 92 3.33 -1.80 8.20
N TYR A 93 3.02 -1.60 9.48
CA TYR A 93 1.65 -1.46 9.98
C TYR A 93 1.33 0.00 10.23
N VAL A 94 0.24 0.46 9.65
CA VAL A 94 -0.30 1.81 9.80
C VAL A 94 -1.61 1.71 10.56
N GLY A 95 -1.77 2.50 11.62
CA GLY A 95 -3.00 2.52 12.40
C GLY A 95 -4.17 3.06 11.58
N ARG A 96 -5.38 2.57 11.82
CA ARG A 96 -6.59 3.21 11.29
C ARG A 96 -6.91 4.40 12.18
N SER A 97 -6.71 5.57 11.64
CA SER A 97 -6.75 6.82 12.37
C SER A 97 -8.19 7.34 12.46
N LYS A 98 -8.94 7.22 11.37
CA LYS A 98 -10.34 7.66 11.27
C LYS A 98 -11.10 6.86 10.20
N PRO A 99 -12.44 6.78 10.29
CA PRO A 99 -13.23 6.00 9.35
C PRO A 99 -13.21 6.59 7.93
N SER A 100 -13.16 7.92 7.78
CA SER A 100 -13.22 8.56 6.47
C SER A 100 -12.41 9.88 6.34
N GLY A 101 -12.23 10.33 5.09
CA GLY A 101 -11.53 11.56 4.71
C GLY A 101 -10.03 11.36 4.48
N ILE A 102 -9.23 12.39 4.79
CA ILE A 102 -7.75 12.39 4.64
C ILE A 102 -7.10 12.63 6.00
N GLU A 103 -6.24 11.72 6.48
CA GLU A 103 -5.45 11.94 7.71
C GLU A 103 -4.27 12.87 7.41
N VAL A 104 -4.13 13.94 8.20
CA VAL A 104 -3.10 14.98 8.00
C VAL A 104 -2.31 15.30 9.26
N LYS A 105 -2.70 14.73 10.41
CA LYS A 105 -2.10 15.00 11.72
C LYS A 105 -1.20 13.87 12.19
N ARG A 106 -1.61 12.61 11.99
CA ARG A 106 -0.88 11.44 12.48
C ARG A 106 -0.07 10.77 11.39
N ARG A 107 1.24 10.63 11.61
CA ARG A 107 2.17 9.95 10.69
C ARG A 107 2.16 8.42 10.83
N ASN A 108 1.55 7.89 11.88
CA ASN A 108 1.32 6.46 12.06
C ASN A 108 -0.12 6.05 11.77
N GLY A 109 -0.89 6.90 11.08
CA GLY A 109 -2.32 6.75 10.89
C GLY A 109 -2.77 6.95 9.46
N ILE A 110 -3.81 6.20 9.06
CA ILE A 110 -4.50 6.35 7.78
C ILE A 110 -6.01 6.51 7.96
N ALA A 111 -6.65 7.27 7.09
CA ALA A 111 -8.10 7.25 6.95
C ALA A 111 -8.51 6.05 6.09
N TRP A 112 -9.28 5.11 6.65
CA TRP A 112 -9.52 3.82 5.99
C TRP A 112 -10.49 3.92 4.81
N ASN A 113 -11.52 4.76 4.88
CA ASN A 113 -12.53 4.95 3.83
C ASN A 113 -13.20 3.63 3.36
N GLY A 114 -13.22 2.61 4.21
CA GLY A 114 -13.94 1.35 3.99
C GLY A 114 -13.21 0.29 3.15
N ASN A 115 -12.26 0.65 2.28
CA ASN A 115 -11.49 -0.31 1.47
C ASN A 115 -10.13 0.25 1.00
N SER A 116 -9.21 -0.63 0.57
CA SER A 116 -7.84 -0.24 0.14
C SER A 116 -7.80 0.75 -1.02
N GLY A 117 -8.81 0.75 -1.90
CA GLY A 117 -8.86 1.65 -3.06
C GLY A 117 -9.41 3.04 -2.71
N ALA A 118 -10.16 3.15 -1.61
CA ALA A 118 -10.69 4.41 -1.12
C ALA A 118 -9.83 5.02 0.00
N SER A 119 -8.97 4.22 0.65
CA SER A 119 -8.07 4.73 1.69
C SER A 119 -7.21 5.87 1.17
N ALA A 120 -7.18 6.98 1.90
CA ALA A 120 -6.42 8.16 1.49
C ALA A 120 -4.96 8.00 1.88
N ILE A 121 -4.18 7.37 1.00
CA ILE A 121 -2.73 7.12 1.09
C ILE A 121 -1.90 8.16 0.36
#